data_AF-A0A1B6KBQ8-F1
#
_entry.id   AF-A0A1B6KBQ8-F1
#
_cell.length_a   1.000
_cell.length_b   1.000
_cell.length_c   1.000
_cell.angle_alpha   90.00
_cell.angle_beta   90.00
_cell.angle_gamma   90.00
#
_symmetry.space_group_name_H-M   'P 1'
#
loop_
_entity.id
_entity.type
_entity.pdbx_description
1 polymer ?
#
loop_
_entity_poly.entity_id
_entity_poly.type
_entity_poly.pdbx_seq_one_letter_code
_entity_poly.pdbx_strand_id
1 'polypeptide(L)'
;PLRGIAEAPTAGDDDGVCLKAKMTLTNGITVIVGSIIGSGIFVSPTGVLKYTGSVNVALIVWTLSGLFSMVGAYCYAELGCMISKSGADYAYIMETFGPFLAFIRLWIECMIVRPCSLAIVALTFSVYILKPFFPECTPPDESVRLLAVCCIMVLTFINCWDVKWATTVQDTFTYAKLFALFAIIIAGAYMLFTGHTEHFTYEDTKTEVTSIALSFYSGLFAYNGWNYLNFIIEELQDPIKNLPRAIAISCTLVTFVYVATNVAFYTTLSPVEVLGSEAVAVAFA
;
A
#
# COMPACT_ATOMS: atom_id res chain seq x y z
N PRO A 1 0.55 -15.47 -37.75
CA PRO A 1 1.27 -16.76 -37.64
C PRO A 1 2.28 -16.70 -36.47
N LEU A 2 1.78 -16.86 -35.24
CA LEU A 2 2.58 -16.92 -34.02
C LEU A 2 2.31 -18.28 -33.38
N ARG A 3 3.02 -19.30 -33.89
CA ARG A 3 3.15 -20.62 -33.28
C ARG A 3 4.61 -20.97 -33.36
N GLY A 4 5.32 -20.69 -32.29
CA GLY A 4 6.71 -21.02 -32.14
C GLY A 4 7.12 -20.84 -30.70
N ILE A 5 7.43 -21.97 -30.06
CA ILE A 5 8.17 -22.09 -28.81
C ILE A 5 7.34 -21.96 -27.53
N ALA A 6 6.83 -23.11 -27.08
CA ALA A 6 6.74 -23.49 -25.67
C ALA A 6 6.73 -25.02 -25.59
N GLU A 7 7.80 -25.65 -26.07
CA GLU A 7 8.16 -26.99 -25.60
C GLU A 7 8.92 -26.82 -24.29
N ALA A 8 8.46 -27.53 -23.26
CA ALA A 8 9.11 -27.58 -21.97
C ALA A 8 10.57 -28.04 -22.16
N PRO A 9 11.56 -27.44 -21.47
CA PRO A 9 12.93 -27.92 -21.53
C PRO A 9 12.95 -29.38 -21.07
N THR A 10 13.43 -30.28 -21.92
CA THR A 10 13.82 -31.62 -21.51
C THR A 10 14.91 -31.50 -20.46
N ALA A 11 14.71 -32.19 -19.34
CA ALA A 11 15.58 -32.20 -18.18
C ALA A 11 17.05 -32.41 -18.58
N GLY A 12 17.77 -31.30 -18.66
CA GLY A 12 19.22 -31.20 -18.74
C GLY A 12 19.68 -30.56 -17.44
N ASP A 13 20.70 -31.19 -16.88
CA ASP A 13 21.39 -31.00 -15.60
C ASP A 13 21.96 -29.57 -15.40
N ASP A 14 21.10 -28.57 -15.24
CA ASP A 14 21.47 -27.25 -14.71
C ASP A 14 20.80 -27.08 -13.34
N ASP A 15 21.62 -27.13 -12.30
CA ASP A 15 21.27 -27.18 -10.87
C ASP A 15 20.81 -25.79 -10.37
N GLY A 16 19.89 -25.17 -11.11
CA GLY A 16 19.21 -23.94 -10.73
C GLY A 16 17.98 -24.27 -9.91
N VAL A 17 17.91 -23.77 -8.67
CA VAL A 17 16.69 -23.83 -7.86
C VAL A 17 15.59 -23.00 -8.53
N CYS A 18 14.80 -23.62 -9.42
CA CYS A 18 13.65 -23.00 -10.06
C CYS A 18 12.43 -23.06 -9.15
N LEU A 19 11.78 -21.92 -8.92
CA LEU A 19 10.53 -21.83 -8.16
C LEU A 19 9.40 -22.51 -8.94
N LYS A 20 8.61 -23.35 -8.25
CA LYS A 20 7.47 -24.05 -8.88
C LYS A 20 6.26 -23.12 -8.96
N ALA A 21 5.70 -22.96 -10.17
CA ALA A 21 4.48 -22.19 -10.41
C ALA A 21 3.26 -22.77 -9.67
N LYS A 22 2.94 -22.25 -8.49
CA LYS A 22 1.84 -22.70 -7.63
C LYS A 22 0.77 -21.63 -7.40
N MET A 23 1.03 -20.37 -7.73
CA MET A 23 0.12 -19.27 -7.46
C MET A 23 -0.90 -19.09 -8.59
N THR A 24 -2.17 -19.16 -8.23
CA THR A 24 -3.28 -18.90 -9.14
C THR A 24 -3.56 -17.39 -9.26
N LEU A 25 -4.45 -17.00 -10.20
CA LEU A 25 -4.94 -15.62 -10.32
C LEU A 25 -5.48 -15.07 -8.99
N THR A 26 -6.27 -15.86 -8.27
CA THR A 26 -6.86 -15.46 -6.98
C THR A 26 -5.79 -15.22 -5.91
N ASN A 27 -4.75 -16.05 -5.89
CA ASN A 27 -3.61 -15.84 -4.99
C ASN A 27 -2.89 -14.54 -5.36
N GLY A 28 -2.68 -14.28 -6.65
CA GLY A 28 -2.09 -13.03 -7.14
C GLY A 28 -2.88 -11.79 -6.74
N ILE A 29 -4.22 -11.82 -6.89
CA ILE A 29 -5.10 -10.72 -6.45
C ILE A 29 -4.95 -10.50 -4.94
N THR A 30 -5.00 -11.58 -4.15
CA THR A 30 -4.89 -11.51 -2.69
C THR A 30 -3.55 -10.92 -2.25
N VAL A 31 -2.45 -11.29 -2.93
CA VAL A 31 -1.12 -10.73 -2.66
C VAL A 31 -1.08 -9.23 -2.99
N ILE A 32 -1.55 -8.80 -4.15
CA ILE A 32 -1.53 -7.38 -4.51
C ILE A 32 -2.41 -6.56 -3.56
N VAL A 33 -3.66 -6.99 -3.34
CA VAL A 33 -4.59 -6.30 -2.42
C VAL A 33 -4.01 -6.26 -1.01
N GLY A 34 -3.49 -7.38 -0.51
CA GLY A 34 -2.89 -7.47 0.83
C GLY A 34 -1.61 -6.64 0.99
N SER A 35 -0.86 -6.44 -0.09
CA SER A 35 0.36 -5.63 -0.12
C SER A 35 0.07 -4.13 -0.22
N ILE A 36 -0.94 -3.73 -1.00
CA ILE A 36 -1.32 -2.31 -1.12
C ILE A 36 -2.10 -1.85 0.10
N ILE A 37 -3.12 -2.62 0.52
CA ILE A 37 -3.94 -2.27 1.70
C ILE A 37 -3.07 -2.42 2.95
N GLY A 38 -2.47 -1.32 3.37
CA GLY A 38 -1.62 -1.23 4.56
C GLY A 38 -2.10 -0.17 5.54
N SER A 39 -1.21 0.28 6.41
CA SER A 39 -1.49 1.40 7.32
C SER A 39 -1.56 2.76 6.63
N GLY A 40 -1.14 2.86 5.36
CA GLY A 40 -1.10 4.12 4.62
C GLY A 40 -2.46 4.81 4.54
N ILE A 41 -3.56 4.07 4.42
CA ILE A 41 -4.92 4.64 4.40
C ILE A 41 -5.32 5.32 5.72
N PHE A 42 -4.64 5.01 6.83
CA PHE A 42 -4.88 5.64 8.12
C PHE A 42 -4.02 6.89 8.35
N VAL A 43 -2.96 7.09 7.57
CA VAL A 43 -2.03 8.23 7.71
C VAL A 43 -2.22 9.26 6.59
N SER A 44 -2.34 8.79 5.36
CA SER A 44 -2.37 9.63 4.17
C SER A 44 -3.57 10.58 4.06
N PRO A 45 -4.79 10.33 4.60
CA PRO A 45 -5.91 11.25 4.46
C PRO A 45 -5.61 12.67 4.94
N THR A 46 -4.98 12.81 6.12
CA THR A 46 -4.55 14.11 6.68
C THR A 46 -3.55 14.81 5.76
N GLY A 47 -2.57 14.06 5.22
CA GLY A 47 -1.60 14.60 4.27
C GLY A 47 -2.25 15.09 2.98
N VAL A 48 -3.09 14.26 2.35
CA VAL A 48 -3.81 14.62 1.12
C VAL A 48 -4.66 15.87 1.36
N LEU A 49 -5.51 15.87 2.39
CA LEU A 49 -6.41 16.99 2.69
C LEU A 49 -5.66 18.29 2.99
N LYS A 50 -4.54 18.21 3.75
CA LYS A 50 -3.71 19.38 4.07
C LYS A 50 -3.21 20.10 2.82
N TYR A 51 -2.91 19.35 1.78
CA TYR A 51 -2.34 19.87 0.54
C TYR A 51 -3.40 20.16 -0.54
N THR A 52 -4.55 19.48 -0.56
CA THR A 52 -5.66 19.83 -1.46
C THR A 52 -6.53 20.98 -0.93
N GLY A 53 -6.59 21.15 0.38
CA GLY A 53 -7.43 22.13 1.07
C GLY A 53 -8.90 21.73 1.16
N SER A 54 -9.47 21.23 0.06
CA SER A 54 -10.87 20.80 -0.01
C SER A 54 -11.05 19.28 -0.09
N VAL A 55 -12.18 18.81 0.42
CA VAL A 55 -12.58 17.38 0.45
C VAL A 55 -12.77 16.83 -0.96
N ASN A 56 -13.47 17.56 -1.83
CA ASN A 56 -13.75 17.07 -3.18
C ASN A 56 -12.48 16.91 -4.02
N VAL A 57 -11.50 17.82 -3.86
CA VAL A 57 -10.20 17.68 -4.53
C VAL A 57 -9.37 16.56 -3.90
N ALA A 58 -9.46 16.34 -2.58
CA ALA A 58 -8.83 15.19 -1.94
C ALA A 58 -9.31 13.86 -2.55
N LEU A 59 -10.62 13.70 -2.76
CA LEU A 59 -11.20 12.49 -3.39
C LEU A 59 -10.74 12.31 -4.85
N ILE A 60 -10.60 13.41 -5.60
CA ILE A 60 -10.03 13.37 -6.95
C ILE A 60 -8.57 12.88 -6.89
N VAL A 61 -7.76 13.41 -5.97
CA VAL A 61 -6.36 12.99 -5.81
C VAL A 61 -6.25 11.51 -5.43
N TRP A 62 -7.12 11.00 -4.55
CA TRP A 62 -7.18 9.58 -4.22
C TRP A 62 -7.49 8.70 -5.44
N THR A 63 -8.44 9.13 -6.27
CA THR A 63 -8.83 8.41 -7.49
C THR A 63 -7.71 8.44 -8.52
N LEU A 64 -7.10 9.60 -8.76
CA LEU A 64 -6.01 9.77 -9.71
C LEU A 64 -4.73 9.06 -9.26
N SER A 65 -4.45 8.99 -7.95
CA SER A 65 -3.33 8.22 -7.41
C SER A 65 -3.49 6.72 -7.66
N GLY A 66 -4.72 6.20 -7.56
CA GLY A 66 -5.05 4.81 -7.91
C GLY A 66 -4.87 4.53 -9.39
N LEU A 67 -5.35 5.43 -10.26
CA LEU A 67 -5.16 5.33 -11.71
C LEU A 67 -3.68 5.39 -12.10
N PHE A 68 -2.93 6.33 -11.52
CA PHE A 68 -1.49 6.46 -11.75
C PHE A 68 -0.74 5.19 -11.35
N SER A 69 -1.07 4.62 -10.18
CA SER A 69 -0.49 3.37 -9.70
C SER A 69 -0.81 2.20 -10.61
N MET A 70 -2.03 2.13 -11.16
CA MET A 70 -2.43 1.10 -12.13
C MET A 70 -1.63 1.20 -13.43
N VAL A 71 -1.43 2.41 -13.97
CA VAL A 71 -0.60 2.63 -15.17
C VAL A 71 0.84 2.18 -14.90
N GLY A 72 1.43 2.58 -13.77
CA GLY A 72 2.77 2.15 -13.36
C GLY A 72 2.89 0.62 -13.23
N ALA A 73 1.86 -0.01 -12.66
CA ALA A 73 1.79 -1.47 -12.52
C ALA A 73 1.75 -2.19 -13.87
N TYR A 74 1.02 -1.67 -14.86
CA TYR A 74 1.02 -2.24 -16.21
C TYR A 74 2.37 -2.11 -16.92
N CYS A 75 3.04 -0.97 -16.81
CA CYS A 75 4.40 -0.82 -17.34
C CYS A 75 5.35 -1.84 -16.70
N TYR A 76 5.24 -2.02 -15.39
CA TYR A 76 5.99 -3.05 -14.67
C TYR A 76 5.63 -4.46 -15.08
N ALA A 77 4.35 -4.75 -15.33
CA ALA A 77 3.88 -6.05 -15.75
C ALA A 77 4.53 -6.50 -17.07
N GLU A 78 4.69 -5.57 -18.01
CA GLU A 78 5.39 -5.82 -19.26
C GLU A 78 6.86 -6.21 -19.01
N LEU A 79 7.56 -5.45 -18.17
CA LEU A 79 8.94 -5.78 -17.76
C LEU A 79 9.03 -7.15 -17.07
N GLY A 80 8.11 -7.47 -16.16
CA GLY A 80 8.07 -8.76 -15.45
C GLY A 80 7.74 -9.95 -16.35
N CYS A 81 7.03 -9.72 -17.45
CA CYS A 81 6.78 -10.76 -18.47
C CYS A 81 7.95 -10.90 -19.46
N MET A 82 8.76 -9.85 -19.68
CA MET A 82 9.95 -9.90 -20.54
C MET A 82 11.17 -10.46 -19.81
N ILE A 83 11.37 -10.09 -18.54
CA ILE A 83 12.51 -10.47 -17.71
C ILE A 83 11.98 -11.33 -16.56
N SER A 84 11.83 -12.62 -16.81
CA SER A 84 11.35 -13.61 -15.82
C SER A 84 12.48 -14.04 -14.88
N LYS A 85 13.10 -13.08 -14.20
CA LYS A 85 14.08 -13.32 -13.13
C LYS A 85 13.52 -12.75 -11.82
N SER A 86 13.62 -13.51 -10.74
CA SER A 86 13.27 -13.03 -9.40
C SER A 86 14.09 -11.79 -8.99
N GLY A 87 13.47 -10.90 -8.22
CA GLY A 87 14.09 -9.64 -7.73
C GLY A 87 13.58 -8.34 -8.38
N ALA A 88 12.65 -8.44 -9.35
CA ALA A 88 11.96 -7.33 -10.02
C ALA A 88 12.87 -6.13 -10.33
N ASP A 89 12.70 -4.99 -9.65
CA ASP A 89 13.42 -3.73 -9.90
C ASP A 89 14.94 -3.93 -10.04
N TYR A 90 15.54 -4.76 -9.17
CA TYR A 90 16.97 -5.04 -9.22
C TYR A 90 17.34 -5.85 -10.48
N ALA A 91 16.57 -6.89 -10.78
CA ALA A 91 16.79 -7.73 -11.95
C ALA A 91 16.60 -6.95 -13.27
N TYR A 92 15.58 -6.08 -13.33
CA TYR A 92 15.32 -5.24 -14.50
C TYR A 92 16.46 -4.26 -14.76
N ILE A 93 16.96 -3.59 -13.72
CA ILE A 93 18.08 -2.64 -13.84
C ILE A 93 19.39 -3.39 -14.12
N MET A 94 19.59 -4.57 -13.55
CA MET A 94 20.77 -5.41 -13.83
C MET A 94 20.84 -5.77 -15.31
N GLU A 95 19.73 -6.21 -15.91
CA GLU A 95 19.68 -6.62 -17.32
C GLU A 95 19.85 -5.43 -18.28
N THR A 96 19.29 -4.26 -17.93
CA THR A 96 19.23 -3.10 -18.82
C THR A 96 20.42 -2.14 -18.70
N PHE A 97 20.92 -1.94 -17.48
CA PHE A 97 21.92 -0.90 -17.16
C PHE A 97 23.19 -1.45 -16.51
N GLY A 98 23.23 -2.74 -16.19
CA GLY A 98 24.39 -3.42 -15.62
C GLY A 98 24.54 -3.27 -14.10
N PRO A 99 25.64 -3.82 -13.55
CA PRO A 99 25.76 -4.12 -12.12
C PRO A 99 25.85 -2.88 -11.22
N PHE A 100 26.47 -1.79 -11.69
CA PHE A 100 26.63 -0.59 -10.87
C PHE A 100 25.29 0.07 -10.54
N LEU A 101 24.44 0.30 -11.56
CA LEU A 101 23.13 0.92 -11.33
C LEU A 101 22.18 -0.01 -10.56
N ALA A 102 22.27 -1.33 -10.79
CA ALA A 102 21.55 -2.31 -10.00
C ALA A 102 21.96 -2.28 -8.52
N PHE A 103 23.27 -2.17 -8.24
CA PHE A 103 23.77 -2.00 -6.87
C PHE A 103 23.25 -0.72 -6.21
N ILE A 104 23.25 0.43 -6.91
CA ILE A 104 22.72 1.69 -6.37
C ILE A 104 21.23 1.57 -6.05
N ARG A 105 20.43 0.93 -6.91
CA ARG A 105 19.00 0.67 -6.64
C ARG A 105 18.82 -0.15 -5.35
N LEU A 106 19.58 -1.23 -5.19
CA LEU A 106 19.52 -2.10 -4.00
C LEU A 106 20.00 -1.37 -2.74
N TRP A 107 21.06 -0.57 -2.85
CA TRP A 107 21.59 0.24 -1.75
C TRP A 107 20.53 1.22 -1.24
N ILE A 108 19.86 1.95 -2.14
CA ILE A 108 18.77 2.88 -1.79
C ILE A 108 17.60 2.13 -1.14
N GLU A 109 17.25 0.95 -1.64
CA GLU A 109 16.19 0.12 -1.05
C GLU A 109 16.49 -0.23 0.41
N CYS A 110 17.69 -0.76 0.66
CA CYS A 110 18.09 -1.28 1.96
C CYS A 110 18.39 -0.19 2.98
N MET A 111 19.01 0.92 2.56
CA MET A 111 19.47 1.97 3.47
C MET A 111 18.44 3.09 3.69
N ILE A 112 17.53 3.31 2.74
CA ILE A 112 16.59 4.45 2.78
C ILE A 112 15.15 3.95 2.78
N VAL A 113 14.72 3.29 1.70
CA VAL A 113 13.29 3.01 1.47
C VAL A 113 12.71 2.09 2.54
N ARG A 114 13.35 0.94 2.82
CA ARG A 114 12.85 -0.05 3.79
C ARG A 114 12.88 0.46 5.23
N PRO A 115 14.00 1.03 5.75
CA PRO A 115 14.02 1.54 7.12
C PRO A 115 13.02 2.67 7.34
N CYS A 116 12.91 3.64 6.41
CA CYS A 116 11.97 4.74 6.54
C CYS A 116 10.51 4.25 6.54
N SER A 117 10.16 3.29 5.68
CA SER A 117 8.81 2.72 5.63
C SER A 117 8.45 2.03 6.95
N LEU A 118 9.36 1.22 7.50
CA LEU A 118 9.16 0.56 8.80
C LEU A 118 8.99 1.58 9.94
N ALA A 119 9.79 2.65 9.95
CA ALA A 119 9.70 3.70 10.95
C ALA A 119 8.34 4.43 10.91
N ILE A 120 7.85 4.80 9.71
CA ILE A 120 6.55 5.46 9.54
C ILE A 120 5.42 4.57 10.10
N VAL A 121 5.43 3.29 9.74
CA VAL A 121 4.40 2.33 10.19
C VAL A 121 4.45 2.14 11.72
N ALA A 122 5.64 2.00 12.31
CA ALA A 122 5.80 1.81 13.75
C ALA A 122 5.42 3.06 14.58
N LEU A 123 5.74 4.25 14.07
CA LEU A 123 5.30 5.51 14.67
C LEU A 123 3.78 5.65 14.59
N THR A 124 3.18 5.34 13.43
CA THR A 124 1.72 5.33 13.26
C THR A 124 1.05 4.40 14.26
N PHE A 125 1.54 3.15 14.39
CA PHE A 125 1.06 2.20 15.39
C PHE A 125 1.08 2.81 16.80
N SER A 126 2.17 3.48 17.16
CA SER A 126 2.35 4.04 18.49
C SER A 126 1.41 5.21 18.77
N VAL A 127 1.23 6.12 17.80
CA VAL A 127 0.26 7.21 17.89
C VAL A 127 -1.16 6.66 18.05
N TYR A 128 -1.54 5.67 17.25
CA TYR A 128 -2.88 5.08 17.30
C TYR A 128 -3.18 4.37 18.62
N ILE A 129 -2.18 3.71 19.22
CA ILE A 129 -2.32 3.07 20.54
C ILE A 129 -2.38 4.11 21.67
N LEU A 130 -1.60 5.19 21.58
CA LEU A 130 -1.50 6.18 22.65
C LEU A 130 -2.64 7.21 22.60
N LYS A 131 -3.21 7.51 21.42
CA LYS A 131 -4.22 8.56 21.28
C LYS A 131 -5.44 8.41 22.21
N PRO A 132 -6.00 7.21 22.43
CA PRO A 132 -7.08 7.03 23.42
C PRO A 132 -6.71 7.36 24.87
N PHE A 133 -5.43 7.27 25.25
CA PHE A 133 -4.94 7.65 26.58
C PHE A 133 -4.66 9.16 26.71
N PHE A 134 -4.56 9.86 25.57
CA PHE A 134 -4.35 11.30 25.46
C PHE A 134 -5.42 11.92 24.54
N PRO A 135 -6.71 11.90 24.93
CA PRO A 135 -7.81 12.33 24.05
C PRO A 135 -7.67 13.81 23.67
N GLU A 136 -7.45 14.68 24.65
CA GLU A 136 -7.42 16.14 24.50
C GLU A 136 -6.04 16.71 24.13
N CYS A 137 -4.98 15.89 24.10
CA CYS A 137 -3.62 16.37 23.85
C CYS A 137 -2.85 15.45 22.88
N THR A 138 -1.70 15.93 22.41
CA THR A 138 -0.78 15.11 21.62
C THR A 138 -0.02 14.17 22.57
N PRO A 139 0.09 12.87 22.27
CA PRO A 139 0.91 11.96 23.05
C PRO A 139 2.37 12.47 23.12
N PRO A 140 3.08 12.32 24.25
CA PRO A 140 4.48 12.73 24.35
C PRO A 140 5.36 12.01 23.31
N ASP A 141 6.17 12.78 22.57
CA ASP A 141 7.05 12.27 21.50
C ASP A 141 7.94 11.10 21.94
N GLU A 142 8.52 11.18 23.14
CA GLU A 142 9.38 10.12 23.69
C GLU A 142 8.62 8.82 23.90
N SER A 143 7.35 8.88 24.33
CA SER A 143 6.50 7.71 24.50
C SER A 143 6.14 7.07 23.15
N VAL A 144 5.83 7.88 22.14
CA VAL A 144 5.56 7.42 20.78
C VAL A 144 6.78 6.71 20.20
N ARG A 145 7.97 7.31 20.33
CA ARG A 145 9.23 6.74 19.83
C ARG A 145 9.61 5.46 20.54
N LEU A 146 9.52 5.42 21.87
CA LEU A 146 9.86 4.24 22.65
C LEU A 146 8.93 3.06 22.32
N LEU A 147 7.62 3.32 22.20
CA LEU A 147 6.65 2.30 21.81
C LEU A 147 6.89 1.80 20.38
N ALA A 148 7.28 2.68 19.45
CA ALA A 148 7.61 2.31 18.08
C ALA A 148 8.85 1.40 18.02
N VAL A 149 9.89 1.73 18.80
CA VAL A 149 11.10 0.89 18.93
C VAL A 149 10.75 -0.47 19.53
N CYS A 150 9.94 -0.51 20.60
CA CYS A 150 9.45 -1.76 21.18
C CYS A 150 8.68 -2.61 20.17
N CYS A 151 7.79 -2.00 19.38
CA CYS A 151 7.03 -2.68 18.33
C CYS A 151 7.96 -3.32 17.29
N ILE A 152 8.95 -2.57 16.79
CA ILE A 152 9.94 -3.08 15.84
C ILE A 152 10.72 -4.25 16.45
N MET A 153 11.26 -4.11 17.67
CA MET A 153 12.04 -5.17 18.32
C MET A 153 11.23 -6.45 18.53
N VAL A 154 9.97 -6.34 18.96
CA VAL A 154 9.08 -7.50 19.15
C VAL A 154 8.81 -8.19 17.83
N LEU A 155 8.46 -7.44 16.78
CA LEU A 155 8.20 -8.03 15.46
C LEU A 155 9.48 -8.65 14.87
N THR A 156 10.64 -8.00 15.01
CA THR A 156 11.92 -8.57 14.60
C THR A 156 12.20 -9.88 15.33
N PHE A 157 11.99 -9.93 16.66
CA PHE A 157 12.15 -11.17 17.43
C PHE A 157 11.24 -12.29 16.93
N ILE A 158 9.95 -12.00 16.71
CA ILE A 158 8.98 -12.99 16.19
C ILE A 158 9.43 -13.51 14.80
N ASN A 159 9.88 -12.61 13.93
CA ASN A 159 10.38 -12.98 12.60
C ASN A 159 11.66 -13.83 12.65
N CYS A 160 12.51 -13.63 13.65
CA CYS A 160 13.74 -14.42 13.83
C CYS A 160 13.51 -15.75 14.56
N TRP A 161 12.43 -15.89 15.34
CA TRP A 161 12.20 -17.06 16.19
C TRP A 161 11.58 -18.24 15.42
N ASP A 162 10.45 -18.03 14.74
CA ASP A 162 9.77 -19.09 13.98
C ASP A 162 8.86 -18.48 12.90
N VAL A 163 9.00 -18.99 11.67
CA VAL A 163 8.24 -18.53 10.52
C VAL A 163 6.73 -18.73 10.72
N LYS A 164 6.29 -19.78 11.41
CA LYS A 164 4.85 -20.03 11.67
C LYS A 164 4.23 -18.93 12.53
N TRP A 165 4.95 -18.46 13.54
CA TRP A 165 4.50 -17.35 14.39
C TRP A 165 4.42 -16.06 13.57
N ALA A 166 5.43 -15.78 12.74
CA ALA A 166 5.42 -14.64 11.83
C ALA A 166 4.21 -14.67 10.89
N THR A 167 3.95 -15.81 10.23
CA THR A 167 2.77 -15.98 9.35
C THR A 167 1.46 -15.79 10.11
N THR A 168 1.32 -16.38 11.30
CA THR A 168 0.09 -16.26 12.11
C THR A 168 -0.20 -14.81 12.51
N VAL A 169 0.82 -14.06 12.93
CA VAL A 169 0.70 -12.63 13.27
C VAL A 169 0.30 -11.82 12.04
N GLN A 170 0.94 -12.07 10.90
CA GLN A 170 0.62 -11.41 9.63
C GLN A 170 -0.83 -11.67 9.17
N ASP A 171 -1.29 -12.92 9.25
CA ASP A 171 -2.66 -13.29 8.87
C ASP A 171 -3.68 -12.60 9.79
N THR A 172 -3.42 -12.62 11.10
CA THR A 172 -4.27 -11.95 12.10
C THR A 172 -4.41 -10.46 11.81
N PHE A 173 -3.29 -9.75 11.58
CA PHE A 173 -3.33 -8.33 11.22
C PHE A 173 -3.99 -8.06 9.87
N THR A 174 -3.86 -9.01 8.93
CA THR A 174 -4.52 -8.90 7.62
C THR A 174 -6.04 -9.00 7.74
N TYR A 175 -6.56 -9.91 8.57
CA TYR A 175 -7.99 -9.97 8.83
C TYR A 175 -8.49 -8.76 9.62
N ALA A 176 -7.73 -8.34 10.64
CA ALA A 176 -8.09 -7.18 11.46
C ALA A 176 -8.19 -5.88 10.64
N LYS A 177 -7.22 -5.61 9.75
CA LYS A 177 -7.25 -4.40 8.91
C LYS A 177 -8.43 -4.40 7.92
N LEU A 178 -8.74 -5.55 7.34
CA LEU A 178 -9.87 -5.67 6.41
C LEU A 178 -11.21 -5.49 7.13
N PHE A 179 -11.35 -6.06 8.34
CA PHE A 179 -12.52 -5.88 9.17
C PHE A 179 -12.71 -4.40 9.56
N ALA A 180 -11.66 -3.72 10.01
CA ALA A 180 -11.71 -2.30 10.37
C ALA A 180 -12.15 -1.42 9.18
N LEU A 181 -11.58 -1.64 7.99
CA LEU A 181 -11.98 -0.90 6.79
C LEU A 181 -13.43 -1.16 6.40
N PHE A 182 -13.89 -2.41 6.49
CA PHE A 182 -15.28 -2.74 6.18
C PHE A 182 -16.26 -2.08 7.15
N ALA A 183 -15.93 -2.06 8.44
CA ALA A 183 -16.72 -1.35 9.45
C ALA A 183 -16.81 0.16 9.18
N ILE A 184 -15.68 0.80 8.85
CA ILE A 184 -15.64 2.23 8.49
C ILE A 184 -16.50 2.52 7.25
N ILE A 185 -16.37 1.70 6.20
CA ILE A 185 -17.14 1.89 4.96
C ILE A 185 -18.64 1.73 5.20
N ILE A 186 -19.07 0.73 5.99
CA ILE A 186 -20.49 0.54 6.32
C ILE A 186 -21.04 1.72 7.13
N ALA A 187 -20.32 2.14 8.17
CA ALA A 187 -20.72 3.27 9.00
C ALA A 187 -20.82 4.56 8.17
N GLY A 188 -19.81 4.82 7.32
CA GLY A 188 -19.80 5.96 6.40
C GLY A 188 -20.94 5.92 5.39
N ALA A 189 -21.27 4.76 4.83
CA ALA A 189 -22.40 4.58 3.92
C ALA A 189 -23.73 4.90 4.62
N TYR A 190 -23.93 4.45 5.86
CA TYR A 190 -25.11 4.79 6.65
C TYR A 190 -25.22 6.31 6.89
N MET A 191 -24.12 6.97 7.24
CA MET A 191 -24.08 8.44 7.42
C MET A 191 -24.36 9.19 6.11
N LEU A 192 -23.87 8.68 4.98
CA LEU A 192 -24.14 9.24 3.66
C LEU A 192 -25.63 9.14 3.29
N PHE A 193 -26.25 7.98 3.50
CA PHE A 193 -27.67 7.77 3.18
C PHE A 193 -28.62 8.53 4.12
N THR A 194 -28.15 8.93 5.31
CA THR A 194 -28.91 9.79 6.24
C THR A 194 -28.75 11.28 5.95
N GLY A 195 -27.95 11.66 4.95
CA GLY A 195 -27.85 13.04 4.44
C GLY A 195 -26.68 13.86 4.97
N HIS A 196 -25.72 13.25 5.68
CA HIS A 196 -24.53 13.95 6.20
C HIS A 196 -23.51 14.22 5.08
N THR A 197 -23.80 15.21 4.24
CA THR A 197 -22.96 15.60 3.09
C THR A 197 -22.38 17.00 3.21
N GLU A 198 -22.39 17.57 4.42
CA GLU A 198 -22.07 18.98 4.68
C GLU A 198 -20.61 19.35 4.33
N HIS A 199 -19.69 18.38 4.46
CA HIS A 199 -18.26 18.60 4.27
C HIS A 199 -17.78 18.40 2.83
N PHE A 200 -18.64 17.98 1.90
CA PHE A 200 -18.28 17.74 0.49
C PHE A 200 -18.25 19.03 -0.32
N THR A 201 -17.38 19.96 0.07
CA THR A 201 -17.25 21.28 -0.56
C THR A 201 -15.93 21.43 -1.32
N TYR A 202 -15.84 22.51 -2.12
CA TYR A 202 -14.62 22.96 -2.77
C TYR A 202 -13.98 24.16 -2.06
N GLU A 203 -14.43 24.46 -0.84
CA GLU A 203 -13.92 25.58 -0.06
C GLU A 203 -12.44 25.36 0.30
N ASP A 204 -11.67 26.45 0.33
CA ASP A 204 -10.23 26.46 0.62
C ASP A 204 -9.36 25.58 -0.30
N THR A 205 -9.85 25.29 -1.52
CA THR A 205 -9.08 24.54 -2.52
C THR A 205 -7.75 25.20 -2.82
N LYS A 206 -6.66 24.45 -2.67
CA LYS A 206 -5.31 24.88 -3.05
C LYS A 206 -5.03 24.49 -4.50
N THR A 207 -4.63 25.47 -5.30
CA THR A 207 -4.36 25.29 -6.74
C THR A 207 -2.87 25.35 -7.10
N GLU A 208 -2.01 25.59 -6.11
CA GLU A 208 -0.57 25.63 -6.30
C GLU A 208 -0.03 24.26 -6.73
N VAL A 209 0.81 24.26 -7.77
CA VAL A 209 1.41 23.03 -8.32
C VAL A 209 2.16 22.24 -7.25
N THR A 210 2.89 22.93 -6.36
CA THR A 210 3.62 22.30 -5.25
C THR A 210 2.68 21.58 -4.28
N SER A 211 1.56 22.23 -3.92
CA SER A 211 0.55 21.65 -3.04
C SER A 211 -0.09 20.42 -3.69
N ILE A 212 -0.48 20.52 -4.97
CA ILE A 212 -1.02 19.39 -5.72
C ILE A 212 0.01 18.24 -5.76
N ALA A 213 1.28 18.51 -6.07
CA ALA A 213 2.32 17.48 -6.10
C ALA A 213 2.48 16.77 -4.75
N LEU A 214 2.52 17.51 -3.64
CA LEU A 214 2.62 16.96 -2.28
C LEU A 214 1.39 16.13 -1.88
N SER A 215 0.20 16.51 -2.37
CA SER A 215 -1.00 15.69 -2.19
C SER A 215 -0.88 14.33 -2.90
N PHE A 216 -0.31 14.30 -4.10
CA PHE A 216 -0.02 13.04 -4.81
C PHE A 216 1.05 12.22 -4.12
N TYR A 217 2.10 12.82 -3.56
CA TYR A 217 3.07 12.08 -2.74
C TYR A 217 2.39 11.36 -1.56
N SER A 218 1.47 12.04 -0.88
CA SER A 218 0.71 11.48 0.24
C SER A 218 -0.23 10.35 -0.21
N GLY A 219 -0.92 10.52 -1.34
CA GLY A 219 -1.80 9.51 -1.92
C GLY A 219 -1.04 8.29 -2.42
N LEU A 220 0.03 8.49 -3.20
CA LEU A 220 0.86 7.42 -3.76
C LEU A 220 1.58 6.60 -2.68
N PHE A 221 1.89 7.18 -1.52
CA PHE A 221 2.38 6.43 -0.36
C PHE A 221 1.38 5.35 0.07
N ALA A 222 0.08 5.66 0.13
CA ALA A 222 -0.94 4.68 0.51
C ALA A 222 -1.17 3.60 -0.55
N TYR A 223 -0.91 3.89 -1.82
CA TYR A 223 -1.00 2.92 -2.92
C TYR A 223 0.28 2.10 -3.14
N ASN A 224 1.34 2.33 -2.34
CA ASN A 224 2.57 1.55 -2.48
C ASN A 224 2.31 0.05 -2.27
N GLY A 225 2.93 -0.80 -3.07
CA GLY A 225 2.75 -2.27 -2.98
C GLY A 225 2.23 -2.95 -4.25
N TRP A 226 1.90 -2.18 -5.29
CA TRP A 226 1.35 -2.71 -6.54
C TRP A 226 2.35 -3.56 -7.35
N ASN A 227 3.66 -3.39 -7.15
CA ASN A 227 4.72 -4.11 -7.85
C ASN A 227 5.11 -5.45 -7.21
N TYR A 228 4.53 -5.84 -6.06
CA TYR A 228 4.99 -7.03 -5.32
C TYR A 228 4.83 -8.33 -6.10
N LEU A 229 3.78 -8.47 -6.91
CA LEU A 229 3.56 -9.70 -7.67
C LEU A 229 4.66 -9.96 -8.70
N ASN A 230 5.35 -8.90 -9.16
CA ASN A 230 6.48 -9.03 -10.07
C ASN A 230 7.71 -9.66 -9.41
N PHE A 231 7.89 -9.55 -8.09
CA PHE A 231 9.02 -10.15 -7.39
C PHE A 231 8.92 -11.67 -7.32
N ILE A 232 7.70 -12.20 -7.40
CA ILE A 232 7.39 -13.64 -7.33
C ILE A 232 6.74 -14.14 -8.63
N ILE A 233 7.09 -13.50 -9.76
CA ILE A 233 6.47 -13.79 -11.05
C ILE A 233 6.70 -15.23 -11.51
N GLU A 234 7.82 -15.83 -11.13
CA GLU A 234 8.16 -17.24 -11.40
C GLU A 234 7.18 -18.22 -10.71
N GLU A 235 6.52 -17.80 -9.63
CA GLU A 235 5.54 -18.62 -8.91
C GLU A 235 4.11 -18.51 -9.49
N LEU A 236 3.86 -17.52 -10.36
CA LEU A 236 2.56 -17.24 -10.93
C LEU A 236 2.26 -18.17 -12.12
N GLN A 237 1.10 -18.82 -12.10
CA GLN A 237 0.63 -19.61 -13.23
C GLN A 237 0.20 -18.69 -14.38
N ASP A 238 0.60 -19.01 -15.62
CA ASP A 238 0.29 -18.23 -16.84
C ASP A 238 0.49 -16.70 -16.64
N PRO A 239 1.71 -16.24 -16.32
CA PRO A 239 1.97 -14.87 -15.89
C PRO A 239 1.54 -13.83 -16.93
N ILE A 240 1.70 -14.15 -18.22
CA ILE A 240 1.30 -13.29 -19.35
C ILE A 240 -0.19 -12.93 -19.29
N LYS A 241 -1.05 -13.86 -18.85
CA LYS A 241 -2.49 -13.60 -18.73
C LYS A 241 -2.90 -13.16 -17.33
N ASN A 242 -2.33 -13.79 -16.30
CA ASN A 242 -2.80 -13.63 -14.93
C ASN A 242 -2.23 -12.38 -14.25
N LEU A 243 -1.02 -11.95 -14.58
CA LEU A 243 -0.43 -10.72 -14.02
C LEU A 243 -1.24 -9.46 -14.37
N PRO A 244 -1.52 -9.15 -15.65
CA PRO A 244 -2.29 -7.95 -16.00
C PRO A 244 -3.72 -8.01 -15.43
N ARG A 245 -4.35 -9.19 -15.38
CA ARG A 245 -5.68 -9.38 -14.79
C ARG A 245 -5.66 -9.15 -13.28
N ALA A 246 -4.66 -9.67 -12.57
CA ALA A 246 -4.50 -9.46 -11.14
C ALA A 246 -4.33 -7.98 -10.81
N ILE A 247 -3.50 -7.26 -11.58
CA ILE A 247 -3.30 -5.81 -11.44
C ILE A 247 -4.60 -5.05 -11.67
N ALA A 248 -5.32 -5.32 -12.77
CA ALA A 248 -6.57 -4.64 -13.09
C ALA A 248 -7.60 -4.74 -11.95
N ILE A 249 -7.83 -5.97 -11.47
CA ILE A 249 -8.83 -6.26 -10.43
C ILE A 249 -8.39 -5.64 -9.10
N SER A 250 -7.14 -5.84 -8.71
CA SER A 250 -6.63 -5.40 -7.41
C SER A 250 -6.54 -3.89 -7.31
N CYS A 251 -5.96 -3.20 -8.29
CA CYS A 251 -5.83 -1.75 -8.26
C CYS A 251 -7.20 -1.06 -8.29
N THR A 252 -8.16 -1.59 -9.07
CA THR A 252 -9.53 -1.04 -9.10
C THR A 252 -10.22 -1.24 -7.75
N LEU A 253 -10.12 -2.44 -7.18
CA LEU A 253 -10.71 -2.75 -5.87
C LEU A 253 -10.14 -1.86 -4.77
N VAL A 254 -8.81 -1.72 -4.71
CA VAL A 254 -8.15 -0.89 -3.69
C VAL A 254 -8.52 0.58 -3.86
N THR A 255 -8.58 1.08 -5.10
CA THR A 255 -9.00 2.47 -5.37
C THR A 255 -10.40 2.71 -4.85
N PHE A 256 -11.33 1.78 -5.12
CA PHE A 256 -12.69 1.87 -4.59
C PHE A 256 -12.70 1.86 -3.06
N VAL A 257 -11.99 0.94 -2.41
CA VAL A 257 -11.91 0.84 -0.94
C VAL A 257 -11.36 2.13 -0.33
N TYR A 258 -10.27 2.69 -0.88
CA TYR A 258 -9.65 3.90 -0.37
C TYR A 258 -10.52 5.15 -0.55
N VAL A 259 -11.15 5.30 -1.71
CA VAL A 259 -12.10 6.40 -1.95
C VAL A 259 -13.31 6.26 -1.02
N ALA A 260 -13.89 5.06 -0.89
CA ALA A 260 -15.02 4.81 0.01
C ALA A 260 -14.66 5.07 1.49
N THR A 261 -13.45 4.71 1.91
CA THR A 261 -12.96 4.97 3.27
C THR A 261 -12.81 6.47 3.52
N ASN A 262 -12.29 7.24 2.55
CA ASN A 262 -12.19 8.69 2.69
C ASN A 262 -13.57 9.36 2.67
N VAL A 263 -14.49 8.91 1.82
CA VAL A 263 -15.89 9.36 1.84
C VAL A 263 -16.49 9.11 3.22
N ALA A 264 -16.26 7.94 3.83
CA ALA A 264 -16.71 7.65 5.18
C ALA A 264 -16.12 8.63 6.21
N PHE A 265 -14.81 8.90 6.18
CA PHE A 265 -14.22 9.89 7.09
C PHE A 265 -14.86 11.28 6.96
N TYR A 266 -15.19 11.71 5.74
CA TYR A 266 -15.77 13.03 5.50
C TYR A 266 -17.29 13.12 5.72
N THR A 267 -18.00 12.00 5.92
CA THR A 267 -19.42 12.05 6.34
C THR A 267 -19.56 12.23 7.85
N THR A 268 -18.53 11.92 8.63
CA THR A 268 -18.55 12.01 10.10
C THR A 268 -17.65 13.09 10.67
N LEU A 269 -16.51 13.36 10.03
CA LEU A 269 -15.51 14.32 10.50
C LEU A 269 -15.45 15.53 9.57
N SER A 270 -15.38 16.70 10.18
CA SER A 270 -15.09 17.94 9.48
C SER A 270 -13.64 17.97 8.98
N PRO A 271 -13.33 18.77 7.94
CA PRO A 271 -11.95 18.92 7.45
C PRO A 271 -10.96 19.35 8.55
N VAL A 272 -11.43 20.18 9.50
CA VAL A 272 -10.62 20.65 10.62
C VAL A 272 -10.27 19.50 11.58
N GLU A 273 -11.22 18.62 11.87
CA GLU A 273 -11.00 17.44 12.72
C GLU A 273 -10.04 16.44 12.07
N VAL A 274 -10.16 16.21 10.75
CA VAL A 274 -9.22 15.35 10.01
C VAL A 274 -7.81 15.93 10.00
N LEU A 275 -7.66 17.25 9.91
CA LEU A 275 -6.38 17.94 9.95
C LEU A 275 -5.76 18.02 11.36
N GLY A 276 -6.61 18.12 12.40
CA GLY A 276 -6.20 18.14 13.80
C GLY A 276 -5.95 16.76 14.41
N SER A 277 -6.42 15.69 13.77
CA SER A 277 -6.26 14.33 14.26
C SER A 277 -4.98 13.69 13.73
N GLU A 278 -4.12 13.25 14.66
CA GLU A 278 -2.97 12.38 14.35
C GLU A 278 -3.39 10.93 14.09
N ALA A 279 -4.65 10.57 14.41
CA ALA A 279 -5.22 9.25 14.23
C ALA A 279 -6.67 9.35 13.72
N VAL A 280 -6.83 9.60 12.42
CA VAL A 280 -8.14 9.87 11.77
C VAL A 280 -9.16 8.77 12.03
N ALA A 281 -8.73 7.50 11.96
CA ALA A 281 -9.62 6.37 12.21
C ALA A 281 -10.03 6.23 13.69
N VAL A 282 -9.23 6.72 14.64
CA VAL A 282 -9.62 6.79 16.06
C VAL A 282 -10.60 7.93 16.29
N ALA A 283 -10.42 9.07 15.59
CA ALA A 283 -11.39 10.17 15.65
C ALA A 283 -12.74 9.80 15.02
N PHE A 284 -12.75 8.91 14.02
CA PHE A 284 -13.96 8.41 13.37
C PHE A 284 -14.82 7.50 14.27
N ALA A 285 -14.19 6.75 15.18
CA ALA A 285 -14.82 5.71 15.98
C ALA A 285 -15.45 6.24 17.27
#